data_AF-A0A9D3MUI9-F1
#
_entry.id   AF-A0A9D3MUI9-F1
#
_cell.length_a   1.000
_cell.length_b   1.000
_cell.length_c   1.000
_cell.angle_alpha   90.00
_cell.angle_beta   90.00
_cell.angle_gamma   90.00
#
_symmetry.space_group_name_H-M   'P 1'
#
loop_
_entity.id
_entity.type
_entity.pdbx_description
1 polymer ?
#
loop_
_entity_poly.entity_id
_entity_poly.type
_entity_poly.pdbx_seq_one_letter_code
_entity_poly.pdbx_strand_id
1 'polypeptide(L)'
;MIRKCFANWHSTKLHLRNFVRILIQPNSVALPAGRSGLSFFAIKPTDATAMDLSDMRKKYKGDEECFEEDQLVSLDPIKQFGNWFDEATKCPDVGEANAMCIATCTKEGLPSARMVLLKGFSDEGFRFFTNYESRKGKELESNPFACLVFYWEPLNKQVRIEGPVERIPYQSSCDYFHSRPKSSQIGAVVSRQSTVVPNREYLRQKNRELEEKYKDEEVPMPDYWGGYIVKPQMIEFWQGQTNRLHDRIVFVKPKDGEVGPGEMQHQGEGGWVYYRQSP
;
A
#
# COMPACT_ATOMS: atom_id res chain seq x y z
N MET A 1 -11.22 -29.26 55.98
CA MET A 1 -12.40 -30.11 55.75
C MET A 1 -12.95 -29.74 54.38
N ILE A 2 -12.91 -30.61 53.35
CA ILE A 2 -13.77 -31.80 53.18
C ILE A 2 -15.24 -31.35 53.22
N ARG A 3 -16.13 -31.58 52.25
CA ARG A 3 -16.16 -32.37 51.00
C ARG A 3 -17.54 -32.07 50.37
N LYS A 4 -17.60 -32.13 49.02
CA LYS A 4 -18.54 -32.89 48.16
C LYS A 4 -20.05 -32.83 48.42
N CYS A 5 -20.82 -32.71 47.34
CA CYS A 5 -21.44 -33.84 46.61
C CYS A 5 -21.90 -33.35 45.21
N PHE A 6 -21.44 -33.91 44.08
CA PHE A 6 -21.85 -35.19 43.43
C PHE A 6 -23.36 -35.17 43.05
N ALA A 7 -23.86 -35.56 41.88
CA ALA A 7 -23.38 -36.22 40.66
C ALA A 7 -24.51 -36.01 39.60
N ASN A 8 -24.41 -36.25 38.29
CA ASN A 8 -24.19 -37.55 37.69
C ASN A 8 -23.99 -37.46 36.16
N TRP A 9 -23.31 -38.49 35.67
CA TRP A 9 -22.79 -38.78 34.34
C TRP A 9 -23.69 -39.87 33.70
N HIS A 10 -23.77 -39.95 32.35
CA HIS A 10 -23.61 -41.14 31.48
C HIS A 10 -23.99 -40.72 30.03
N SER A 11 -23.05 -40.62 29.09
CA SER A 11 -22.44 -41.68 28.25
C SER A 11 -23.34 -42.18 27.13
N THR A 12 -22.98 -41.92 25.86
CA THR A 12 -22.91 -42.95 24.80
C THR A 12 -22.12 -42.47 23.59
N LYS A 13 -21.19 -43.33 23.13
CA LYS A 13 -20.41 -43.29 21.88
C LYS A 13 -21.16 -43.97 20.72
N LEU A 14 -20.57 -43.90 19.51
CA LEU A 14 -20.85 -44.59 18.22
C LEU A 14 -21.66 -43.71 17.23
N HIS A 15 -21.36 -43.59 15.93
CA HIS A 15 -20.59 -44.41 14.99
C HIS A 15 -20.01 -43.56 13.83
N LEU A 16 -18.76 -43.83 13.46
CA LEU A 16 -18.11 -43.46 12.19
C LEU A 16 -17.96 -44.75 11.37
N ARG A 17 -18.43 -44.74 10.12
CA ARG A 17 -17.91 -45.44 8.91
C ARG A 17 -19.05 -45.78 7.95
N ASN A 18 -18.95 -45.32 6.70
CA ASN A 18 -19.38 -46.09 5.55
C ASN A 18 -18.22 -46.17 4.56
N PHE A 19 -17.88 -47.41 4.25
CA PHE A 19 -16.91 -47.88 3.27
C PHE A 19 -17.57 -47.92 1.90
N VAL A 20 -16.83 -47.56 0.84
CA VAL A 20 -17.00 -48.20 -0.46
C VAL A 20 -15.72 -48.98 -0.73
N ARG A 21 -15.90 -50.29 -0.89
CA ARG A 21 -14.90 -51.33 -1.15
C ARG A 21 -14.99 -51.64 -2.64
N ILE A 22 -13.90 -51.50 -3.41
CA ILE A 22 -13.72 -52.28 -4.64
C ILE A 22 -12.30 -52.86 -4.64
N LEU A 23 -12.26 -54.17 -4.85
CA LEU A 23 -11.13 -55.09 -4.76
C LEU A 23 -10.10 -54.89 -5.88
N ILE A 24 -8.83 -55.19 -5.59
CA ILE A 24 -7.75 -55.30 -6.58
C ILE A 24 -7.11 -56.71 -6.51
N GLN A 25 -6.82 -57.24 -7.71
CA GLN A 25 -5.81 -58.26 -8.10
C GLN A 25 -6.26 -59.73 -8.24
N PRO A 26 -5.58 -60.58 -9.07
CA PRO A 26 -4.34 -60.38 -9.85
C PRO A 26 -4.30 -60.90 -11.33
N ASN A 27 -3.29 -60.42 -12.07
CA ASN A 27 -2.47 -61.02 -13.16
C ASN A 27 -3.09 -61.90 -14.28
N SER A 28 -2.83 -61.51 -15.53
CA SER A 28 -2.18 -62.37 -16.55
C SER A 28 -1.85 -61.60 -17.85
N VAL A 29 -0.91 -62.15 -18.61
CA VAL A 29 0.00 -61.55 -19.60
C VAL A 29 -0.58 -61.53 -21.03
N ALA A 30 -0.13 -60.53 -21.82
CA ALA A 30 0.17 -60.52 -23.27
C ALA A 30 -0.64 -59.49 -24.12
N LEU A 31 0.09 -58.55 -24.75
CA LEU A 31 -0.34 -57.79 -25.93
C LEU A 31 0.78 -57.84 -27.00
N PRO A 32 0.46 -58.02 -28.29
CA PRO A 32 1.43 -57.86 -29.37
C PRO A 32 1.51 -56.40 -29.83
N ALA A 33 2.63 -56.11 -30.51
CA ALA A 33 3.09 -54.80 -30.95
C ALA A 33 2.12 -54.04 -31.87
N GLY A 34 2.06 -52.73 -31.69
CA GLY A 34 1.44 -51.79 -32.63
C GLY A 34 1.91 -50.35 -32.37
N ARG A 35 2.78 -49.83 -33.24
CA ARG A 35 3.20 -48.42 -33.25
C ARG A 35 2.00 -47.54 -33.62
N SER A 36 1.70 -46.54 -32.79
CA SER A 36 1.16 -45.27 -33.27
C SER A 36 1.50 -44.17 -32.27
N GLY A 37 2.08 -43.07 -32.77
CA GLY A 37 2.44 -41.91 -31.96
C GLY A 37 1.17 -41.21 -31.47
N LEU A 38 1.05 -41.10 -30.16
CA LEU A 38 0.08 -40.23 -29.51
C LEU A 38 0.84 -39.06 -28.89
N SER A 39 0.58 -37.87 -29.42
CA SER A 39 0.93 -36.60 -28.81
C SER A 39 0.31 -36.57 -27.41
N PHE A 40 1.16 -36.63 -26.37
CA PHE A 40 0.73 -36.36 -25.01
C PHE A 40 0.41 -34.87 -24.91
N PHE A 41 -0.85 -34.51 -25.13
CA PHE A 41 -1.38 -33.30 -24.53
C PHE A 41 -1.41 -33.55 -23.02
N ALA A 42 -0.42 -33.01 -22.32
CA ALA A 42 -0.45 -32.92 -20.87
C ALA A 42 -1.65 -32.04 -20.49
N ILE A 43 -2.75 -32.68 -20.11
CA ILE A 43 -3.84 -32.00 -19.43
C ILE A 43 -3.26 -31.57 -18.08
N LYS A 44 -2.90 -30.29 -17.97
CA LYS A 44 -2.58 -29.70 -16.66
C LYS A 44 -3.83 -29.91 -15.80
N PRO A 45 -3.71 -30.51 -14.60
CA PRO A 45 -4.82 -30.51 -13.67
C PRO A 45 -5.05 -29.06 -13.26
N THR A 46 -6.06 -28.41 -13.85
CA THR A 46 -6.56 -27.15 -13.35
C THR A 46 -7.23 -27.46 -12.04
N ASP A 47 -6.57 -27.12 -10.94
CA ASP A 47 -7.22 -27.01 -9.64
C ASP A 47 -8.41 -26.05 -9.83
N ALA A 48 -9.64 -26.59 -9.74
CA ALA A 48 -10.87 -25.87 -10.07
C ALA A 48 -11.16 -24.67 -9.15
N THR A 49 -10.24 -24.37 -8.23
CA THR A 49 -10.26 -23.22 -7.32
C THR A 49 -9.18 -22.18 -7.60
N ALA A 50 -8.21 -22.49 -8.47
CA ALA A 50 -7.10 -21.59 -8.77
C ALA A 50 -7.39 -20.77 -10.04
N MET A 51 -7.62 -19.48 -9.87
CA MET A 51 -7.69 -18.53 -10.99
C MET A 51 -6.25 -18.19 -11.43
N ASP A 52 -5.89 -18.56 -12.66
CA ASP A 52 -4.62 -18.17 -13.27
C ASP A 52 -4.72 -16.73 -13.81
N LEU A 53 -3.84 -15.85 -13.32
CA LEU A 53 -3.80 -14.43 -13.69
C LEU A 53 -2.56 -14.08 -14.53
N SER A 54 -1.78 -15.08 -14.97
CA SER A 54 -0.47 -14.89 -15.61
C SER A 54 -0.53 -14.04 -16.89
N ASP A 55 -1.66 -14.08 -17.61
CA ASP A 55 -1.87 -13.38 -18.89
C ASP A 55 -2.45 -11.96 -18.74
N MET A 56 -2.70 -11.48 -17.52
CA MET A 56 -3.24 -10.13 -17.30
C MET A 56 -2.20 -9.00 -17.49
N ARG A 57 -0.94 -9.34 -17.76
CA ARG A 57 0.13 -8.34 -17.91
C ARG A 57 -0.06 -7.52 -19.18
N LYS A 58 -0.12 -6.21 -19.01
CA LYS A 58 -0.11 -5.24 -20.12
C LYS A 58 1.30 -5.06 -20.68
N LYS A 59 1.39 -4.66 -21.94
CA LYS A 59 2.65 -4.18 -22.54
C LYS A 59 2.96 -2.78 -22.00
N TYR A 60 4.24 -2.51 -21.78
CA TYR A 60 4.75 -1.24 -21.27
C TYR A 60 5.56 -0.53 -22.38
N LYS A 61 6.46 0.37 -22.00
CA LYS A 61 7.44 0.99 -22.90
C LYS A 61 8.41 -0.04 -23.49
N GLY A 62 8.98 0.29 -24.65
CA GLY A 62 10.02 -0.51 -25.30
C GLY A 62 11.43 -0.13 -24.82
N ASP A 63 12.43 -0.93 -25.19
CA ASP A 63 13.85 -0.69 -24.83
C ASP A 63 14.39 0.65 -25.37
N GLU A 64 13.81 1.16 -26.45
CA GLU A 64 14.14 2.48 -27.01
C GLU A 64 13.59 3.66 -26.19
N GLU A 65 12.76 3.38 -25.18
CA GLU A 65 12.14 4.35 -24.27
C GLU A 65 12.55 4.10 -22.80
N CYS A 66 13.76 3.58 -22.59
CA CYS A 66 14.38 3.42 -21.27
C CYS A 66 14.44 4.74 -20.49
N PHE A 67 14.21 4.66 -19.18
CA PHE A 67 14.39 5.77 -18.24
C PHE A 67 15.81 5.77 -17.69
N GLU A 68 16.67 6.56 -18.33
CA GLU A 68 18.11 6.65 -18.03
C GLU A 68 18.46 7.85 -17.13
N GLU A 69 19.65 7.82 -16.56
CA GLU A 69 20.15 8.83 -15.62
C GLU A 69 20.23 10.23 -16.26
N ASP A 70 20.50 10.31 -17.56
CA ASP A 70 20.53 11.57 -18.32
C ASP A 70 19.13 12.13 -18.63
N GLN A 71 18.08 11.33 -18.42
CA GLN A 71 16.68 11.74 -18.54
C GLN A 71 16.07 12.20 -17.22
N LEU A 72 16.83 12.18 -16.12
CA LEU A 72 16.46 12.89 -14.90
C LEU A 72 16.37 14.39 -15.22
N VAL A 73 15.20 14.99 -15.01
CA VAL A 73 15.03 16.44 -15.19
C VAL A 73 15.70 17.23 -14.06
N SER A 74 16.04 16.55 -12.96
CA SER A 74 16.67 17.13 -11.79
C SER A 74 17.41 16.07 -10.98
N LEU A 75 18.56 16.46 -10.41
CA LEU A 75 19.31 15.65 -9.45
C LEU A 75 18.87 15.90 -8.00
N ASP A 76 17.92 16.82 -7.78
CA ASP A 76 17.08 16.86 -6.59
C ASP A 76 15.86 15.95 -6.79
N PRO A 77 15.71 14.87 -5.99
CA PRO A 77 14.63 13.91 -6.18
C PRO A 77 13.24 14.48 -5.87
N ILE A 78 13.12 15.55 -5.07
CA ILE A 78 11.82 16.16 -4.79
C ILE A 78 11.33 16.92 -6.05
N LYS A 79 12.23 17.58 -6.76
CA LYS A 79 11.92 18.21 -8.06
C LYS A 79 11.63 17.15 -9.14
N GLN A 80 12.39 16.05 -9.17
CA GLN A 80 12.11 14.93 -10.07
C GLN A 80 10.73 14.33 -9.82
N PHE A 81 10.34 14.15 -8.55
CA PHE A 81 8.97 13.77 -8.18
C PHE A 81 7.96 14.80 -8.69
N GLY A 82 8.22 16.09 -8.51
CA GLY A 82 7.35 17.16 -9.01
C GLY A 82 7.09 17.07 -10.51
N ASN A 83 8.11 16.73 -11.30
CA ASN A 83 7.97 16.53 -12.74
C ASN A 83 7.08 15.32 -13.09
N TRP A 84 7.33 14.15 -12.50
CA TRP A 84 6.48 12.98 -12.74
C TRP A 84 5.04 13.16 -12.21
N PHE A 85 4.89 13.89 -11.10
CA PHE A 85 3.59 14.24 -10.57
C PHE A 85 2.82 15.15 -11.53
N ASP A 86 3.46 16.16 -12.12
CA ASP A 86 2.86 17.02 -13.15
C ASP A 86 2.42 16.22 -14.38
N GLU A 87 3.26 15.31 -14.87
CA GLU A 87 2.88 14.37 -15.94
C GLU A 87 1.64 13.55 -15.57
N ALA A 88 1.60 13.00 -14.35
CA ALA A 88 0.46 12.24 -13.85
C ALA A 88 -0.81 13.08 -13.75
N THR A 89 -0.72 14.35 -13.35
CA THR A 89 -1.89 15.26 -13.30
C THR A 89 -2.42 15.64 -14.67
N LYS A 90 -1.56 15.66 -15.70
CA LYS A 90 -1.92 15.97 -17.09
C LYS A 90 -2.44 14.74 -17.85
N CYS A 91 -2.23 13.54 -17.32
CA CYS A 91 -2.70 12.30 -17.92
C CYS A 91 -4.22 12.13 -17.70
N PRO A 92 -5.04 12.07 -18.76
CA PRO A 92 -6.50 12.00 -18.63
C PRO A 92 -6.99 10.69 -17.99
N ASP A 93 -6.19 9.63 -18.07
CA ASP A 93 -6.54 8.30 -17.53
C ASP A 93 -6.13 8.14 -16.05
N VAL A 94 -5.42 9.12 -15.48
CA VAL A 94 -5.07 9.14 -14.05
C VAL A 94 -6.15 9.90 -13.27
N GLY A 95 -6.99 9.18 -12.53
CA GLY A 95 -8.10 9.78 -11.78
C GLY A 95 -7.66 10.70 -10.63
N GLU A 96 -6.83 10.20 -9.72
CA GLU A 96 -6.29 10.97 -8.58
C GLU A 96 -4.77 10.82 -8.53
N ALA A 97 -4.03 11.71 -9.21
CA ALA A 97 -2.57 11.66 -9.27
C ALA A 97 -1.90 11.73 -7.89
N ASN A 98 -2.55 12.38 -6.91
CA ASN A 98 -2.09 12.48 -5.53
C ASN A 98 -2.55 11.34 -4.62
N ALA A 99 -3.25 10.32 -5.14
CA ALA A 99 -3.53 9.12 -4.39
C ALA A 99 -2.24 8.32 -4.17
N MET A 100 -1.97 7.99 -2.92
CA MET A 100 -0.81 7.21 -2.51
C MET A 100 -1.19 6.12 -1.52
N CYS A 101 -0.53 4.98 -1.62
CA CYS A 101 -0.54 3.99 -0.55
C CYS A 101 0.45 4.43 0.52
N ILE A 102 0.03 4.47 1.78
CA ILE A 102 0.93 4.65 2.91
C ILE A 102 1.00 3.35 3.72
N ALA A 103 2.20 2.83 3.89
CA ALA A 103 2.52 1.70 4.75
C ALA A 103 3.16 2.19 6.06
N THR A 104 2.66 1.67 7.17
CA THR A 104 3.14 1.91 8.54
C THR A 104 3.23 0.56 9.26
N CYS A 105 3.88 0.48 10.41
CA CYS A 105 3.92 -0.75 11.20
C CYS A 105 3.96 -0.49 12.70
N THR A 106 3.53 -1.47 13.49
CA THR A 106 3.73 -1.45 14.95
C THR A 106 5.21 -1.60 15.29
N LYS A 107 5.59 -1.33 16.54
CA LYS A 107 6.97 -1.53 17.03
C LYS A 107 7.46 -2.99 16.90
N GLU A 108 6.54 -3.94 16.90
CA GLU A 108 6.80 -5.37 16.73
C GLU A 108 6.96 -5.77 15.26
N GLY A 109 6.88 -4.81 14.33
CA GLY A 109 7.06 -5.05 12.90
C GLY A 109 5.84 -5.61 12.19
N LEU A 110 4.63 -5.42 12.73
CA LEU A 110 3.39 -5.82 12.05
C LEU A 110 2.94 -4.72 11.08
N PRO A 111 3.04 -4.90 9.75
CA PRO A 111 2.74 -3.85 8.80
C PRO A 111 1.23 -3.65 8.59
N SER A 112 0.86 -2.45 8.20
CA SER A 112 -0.47 -2.14 7.69
C SER A 112 -0.39 -1.03 6.62
N ALA A 113 -1.26 -1.13 5.60
CA ALA A 113 -1.25 -0.23 4.47
C ALA A 113 -2.68 0.20 4.10
N ARG A 114 -2.81 1.39 3.50
CA ARG A 114 -4.08 1.96 3.01
C ARG A 114 -3.82 3.12 2.06
N MET A 115 -4.82 3.47 1.25
CA MET A 115 -4.78 4.68 0.43
C MET A 115 -5.04 5.94 1.25
N VAL A 116 -4.30 6.99 0.95
CA VAL A 116 -4.50 8.37 1.42
C VAL A 116 -4.20 9.33 0.26
N LEU A 117 -4.53 10.61 0.42
CA LEU A 117 -4.21 11.64 -0.56
C LEU A 117 -3.03 12.48 -0.05
N LEU A 118 -2.03 12.68 -0.90
CA LEU A 118 -1.00 13.70 -0.70
C LEU A 118 -1.66 15.10 -0.77
N LYS A 119 -1.33 15.95 0.20
CA LYS A 119 -1.90 17.31 0.35
C LYS A 119 -0.87 18.42 0.23
N GLY A 120 0.37 18.07 -0.09
CA GLY A 120 1.43 18.99 -0.41
C GLY A 120 2.77 18.28 -0.30
N PHE A 121 3.75 18.78 -1.04
CA PHE A 121 5.14 18.37 -0.90
C PHE A 121 6.04 19.58 -1.09
N SER A 122 7.17 19.59 -0.40
CA SER A 122 8.24 20.57 -0.54
C SER A 122 9.57 19.92 -0.16
N ASP A 123 10.64 20.70 -0.11
CA ASP A 123 11.93 20.34 0.47
C ASP A 123 11.82 19.74 1.89
N GLU A 124 10.84 20.18 2.69
CA GLU A 124 10.53 19.62 4.01
C GLU A 124 9.99 18.17 3.97
N GLY A 125 9.39 17.74 2.86
CA GLY A 125 8.82 16.40 2.69
C GLY A 125 7.36 16.36 2.23
N PHE A 126 6.69 15.23 2.49
CA PHE A 126 5.40 14.87 1.89
C PHE A 126 4.27 14.90 2.94
N ARG A 127 3.31 15.82 2.78
CA ARG A 127 2.25 16.10 3.75
C ARG A 127 0.96 15.36 3.44
N PHE A 128 0.36 14.76 4.47
CA PHE A 128 -0.98 14.17 4.41
C PHE A 128 -1.72 14.39 5.74
N PHE A 129 -3.05 14.26 5.72
CA PHE A 129 -3.89 14.53 6.89
C PHE A 129 -4.72 13.31 7.27
N THR A 130 -4.91 13.11 8.57
CA THR A 130 -5.60 11.94 9.11
C THR A 130 -6.15 12.21 10.51
N ASN A 131 -6.89 11.25 11.04
CA ASN A 131 -7.18 11.17 12.46
C ASN A 131 -6.02 10.45 13.19
N TYR A 132 -5.46 11.07 14.22
CA TYR A 132 -4.36 10.59 15.06
C TYR A 132 -4.73 9.33 15.87
N GLU A 133 -6.02 9.12 16.20
CA GLU A 133 -6.50 7.92 16.90
C GLU A 133 -6.75 6.73 15.97
N SER A 134 -6.69 6.93 14.65
CA SER A 134 -6.80 5.83 13.68
C SER A 134 -5.67 4.81 13.85
N ARG A 135 -5.81 3.61 13.26
CA ARG A 135 -4.75 2.59 13.29
C ARG A 135 -3.40 3.15 12.81
N LYS A 136 -3.40 3.89 11.70
CA LYS A 136 -2.17 4.49 11.15
C LYS A 136 -1.59 5.57 12.06
N GLY A 137 -2.45 6.39 12.67
CA GLY A 137 -2.02 7.44 13.59
C GLY A 137 -1.32 6.82 14.80
N LYS A 138 -1.96 5.84 15.44
CA LYS A 138 -1.37 5.08 16.56
C LYS A 138 -0.04 4.41 16.20
N GLU A 139 0.05 3.80 15.02
CA GLU A 139 1.29 3.21 14.52
C GLU A 139 2.38 4.30 14.39
N LEU A 140 2.10 5.43 13.74
CA LEU A 140 3.03 6.55 13.55
C LEU A 140 3.48 7.22 14.86
N GLU A 141 2.59 7.34 15.85
CA GLU A 141 2.96 7.86 17.17
C GLU A 141 3.93 6.93 17.91
N SER A 142 3.76 5.63 17.74
CA SER A 142 4.62 4.64 18.39
C SER A 142 5.91 4.38 17.61
N ASN A 143 5.85 4.43 16.29
CA ASN A 143 6.92 4.08 15.37
C ASN A 143 6.89 5.08 14.21
N PRO A 144 7.62 6.20 14.30
CA PRO A 144 7.48 7.36 13.41
C PRO A 144 8.22 7.16 12.09
N PHE A 145 7.91 6.09 11.37
CA PHE A 145 8.45 5.76 10.06
C PHE A 145 7.31 5.34 9.12
N ALA A 146 7.42 5.74 7.85
CA ALA A 146 6.47 5.34 6.82
C ALA A 146 7.14 5.10 5.47
N CYS A 147 6.45 4.31 4.65
CA CYS A 147 6.72 4.18 3.22
C CYS A 147 5.48 4.66 2.45
N LEU A 148 5.69 5.49 1.42
CA LEU A 148 4.67 5.95 0.49
C LEU A 148 4.91 5.30 -0.87
N VAL A 149 3.82 4.91 -1.54
CA VAL A 149 3.87 4.40 -2.91
C VAL A 149 2.84 5.14 -3.76
N PHE A 150 3.32 5.79 -4.81
CA PHE A 150 2.51 6.28 -5.92
C PHE A 150 2.58 5.26 -7.05
N TYR A 151 1.44 4.96 -7.67
CA TYR A 151 1.39 4.10 -8.84
C TYR A 151 0.45 4.70 -9.88
N TRP A 152 1.04 5.19 -10.95
CA TRP A 152 0.32 5.77 -12.09
C TRP A 152 0.31 4.74 -13.22
N GLU A 153 -0.66 3.83 -13.13
CA GLU A 153 -0.78 2.70 -14.06
C GLU A 153 -0.77 3.12 -15.54
N PRO A 154 -1.49 4.16 -15.99
CA PRO A 154 -1.46 4.59 -17.40
C PRO A 154 -0.07 5.01 -17.89
N LEU A 155 0.80 5.47 -16.99
CA LEU A 155 2.16 5.91 -17.30
C LEU A 155 3.20 4.79 -17.07
N ASN A 156 2.80 3.67 -16.48
CA ASN A 156 3.68 2.62 -16.01
C ASN A 156 4.79 3.16 -15.09
N LYS A 157 4.43 4.12 -14.22
CA LYS A 157 5.35 4.78 -13.30
C LYS A 157 5.00 4.44 -11.86
N GLN A 158 6.03 4.22 -11.05
CA GLN A 158 5.91 4.11 -9.60
C GLN A 158 6.94 5.02 -8.93
N VAL A 159 6.53 5.65 -7.82
CA VAL A 159 7.45 6.33 -6.91
C VAL A 159 7.31 5.71 -5.52
N ARG A 160 8.44 5.32 -4.92
CA ARG A 160 8.50 4.93 -3.50
C ARG A 160 9.22 6.00 -2.71
N ILE A 161 8.74 6.30 -1.52
CA ILE A 161 9.33 7.30 -0.62
C ILE A 161 9.38 6.71 0.78
N GLU A 162 10.55 6.72 1.41
CA GLU A 162 10.73 6.19 2.76
C GLU A 162 11.39 7.23 3.66
N GLY A 163 10.96 7.29 4.92
CA GLY A 163 11.62 8.13 5.91
C GLY A 163 10.83 8.33 7.21
N PRO A 164 11.40 9.12 8.13
CA PRO A 164 10.75 9.45 9.39
C PRO A 164 9.53 10.35 9.17
N VAL A 165 8.59 10.27 10.11
CA VAL A 165 7.32 10.99 10.08
C VAL A 165 7.22 11.91 11.29
N GLU A 166 6.81 13.15 11.06
CA GLU A 166 6.56 14.13 12.10
C GLU A 166 5.12 14.66 12.00
N ARG A 167 4.52 15.04 13.13
CA ARG A 167 3.29 15.82 13.11
C ARG A 167 3.60 17.21 12.56
N ILE A 168 2.72 17.73 11.71
CA ILE A 168 2.82 19.14 11.33
C ILE A 168 2.34 20.03 12.49
N PRO A 169 2.73 21.32 12.56
CA PRO A 169 2.26 22.22 13.60
C PRO A 169 0.73 22.29 13.68
N TYR A 170 0.20 22.44 14.90
CA TYR A 170 -1.25 22.51 15.14
C TYR A 170 -1.91 23.60 14.29
N GLN A 171 -1.32 24.80 14.24
CA GLN A 171 -1.85 25.90 13.43
C GLN A 171 -1.95 25.54 11.95
N SER A 172 -0.91 24.91 11.39
CA SER A 172 -0.94 24.45 9.99
C SER A 172 -2.00 23.37 9.75
N SER A 173 -2.32 22.56 10.78
CA SER A 173 -3.45 21.62 10.72
C SER A 173 -4.79 22.35 10.73
N CYS A 174 -4.96 23.37 11.58
CA CYS A 174 -6.15 24.21 11.61
C CYS A 174 -6.37 24.91 10.28
N ASP A 175 -5.35 25.59 9.75
CA ASP A 175 -5.45 26.34 8.50
C ASP A 175 -5.92 25.45 7.35
N TYR A 176 -5.33 24.24 7.24
CA TYR A 176 -5.77 23.27 6.23
C TYR A 176 -7.14 22.65 6.56
N PHE A 177 -7.50 22.44 7.82
CA PHE A 177 -8.84 21.96 8.17
C PHE A 177 -9.92 22.93 7.68
N HIS A 178 -9.74 24.23 7.98
CA HIS A 178 -10.70 25.28 7.64
C HIS A 178 -10.71 25.61 6.14
N SER A 179 -9.65 25.30 5.39
CA SER A 179 -9.64 25.43 3.92
C SER A 179 -10.45 24.35 3.19
N ARG A 180 -10.85 23.26 3.87
CA ARG A 180 -11.62 22.16 3.26
C ARG A 180 -13.10 22.52 3.15
N PRO A 181 -13.85 21.91 2.21
CA PRO A 181 -15.30 22.05 2.18
C PRO A 181 -15.94 21.73 3.54
N LYS A 182 -16.98 22.47 3.93
CA LYS A 182 -17.65 22.30 5.24
C LYS A 182 -18.11 20.86 5.50
N SER A 183 -18.60 20.17 4.46
CA SER A 183 -18.96 18.74 4.53
C SER A 183 -17.77 17.84 4.86
N SER A 184 -16.58 18.16 4.37
CA SER A 184 -15.32 17.46 4.68
C SER A 184 -14.83 17.71 6.10
N GLN A 185 -15.05 18.92 6.63
CA GLN A 185 -14.80 19.26 8.03
C GLN A 185 -15.74 18.45 8.93
N ILE A 186 -17.05 18.51 8.68
CA ILE A 186 -18.07 17.75 9.42
C ILE A 186 -17.77 16.24 9.37
N GLY A 187 -17.46 15.68 8.20
CA GLY A 187 -17.14 14.26 8.07
C GLY A 187 -15.94 13.81 8.94
N ALA A 188 -14.96 14.70 9.17
CA ALA A 188 -13.85 14.42 10.07
C ALA A 188 -14.27 14.43 11.56
N VAL A 189 -15.29 15.20 11.94
CA VAL A 189 -15.87 15.21 13.28
C VAL A 189 -16.80 14.02 13.51
N VAL A 190 -17.59 13.62 12.50
CA VAL A 190 -18.50 12.46 12.55
C VAL A 190 -17.74 11.16 12.81
N SER A 191 -16.58 11.01 12.16
CA SER A 191 -15.84 9.75 12.12
C SER A 191 -14.64 9.77 13.06
N ARG A 192 -14.78 9.12 14.23
CA ARG A 192 -13.62 8.59 14.95
C ARG A 192 -13.03 7.45 14.11
N GLN A 193 -12.12 7.80 13.22
CA GLN A 193 -11.67 6.92 12.16
C GLN A 193 -11.11 5.61 12.72
N SER A 194 -11.52 4.48 12.14
CA SER A 194 -11.12 3.12 12.55
C SER A 194 -11.73 2.61 13.87
N THR A 195 -12.72 3.28 14.47
CA THR A 195 -13.53 2.71 15.57
C THR A 195 -14.74 1.93 15.06
N VAL A 196 -15.19 0.92 15.80
CA VAL A 196 -16.38 0.14 15.47
C VAL A 196 -17.64 1.00 15.62
N VAL A 197 -18.52 0.94 14.62
CA VAL A 197 -19.84 1.58 14.61
C VAL A 197 -20.91 0.54 14.30
N PRO A 198 -22.16 0.70 14.79
CA PRO A 198 -23.17 -0.34 14.66
C PRO A 198 -23.62 -0.59 13.21
N ASN A 199 -23.70 0.47 12.39
CA ASN A 199 -24.10 0.38 10.99
C ASN A 199 -23.85 1.71 10.25
N ARG A 200 -24.16 1.75 8.95
CA ARG A 200 -24.05 2.95 8.10
C ARG A 200 -25.01 4.06 8.50
N GLU A 201 -26.20 3.74 9.00
CA GLU A 201 -27.20 4.76 9.35
C GLU A 201 -26.78 5.57 10.56
N TYR A 202 -26.06 4.96 11.52
CA TYR A 202 -25.44 5.69 12.62
C TYR A 202 -24.55 6.85 12.15
N LEU A 203 -23.71 6.62 11.14
CA LEU A 203 -22.85 7.68 10.57
C LEU A 203 -23.67 8.76 9.86
N ARG A 204 -24.71 8.38 9.12
CA ARG A 204 -25.61 9.32 8.43
C ARG A 204 -26.37 10.21 9.41
N GLN A 205 -26.89 9.62 10.48
CA GLN A 205 -27.58 10.35 11.53
C GLN A 205 -26.64 11.36 12.20
N LYS A 206 -25.43 10.92 12.62
CA LYS A 206 -24.43 11.80 13.22
C LYS A 206 -24.00 12.93 12.27
N ASN A 207 -23.90 12.65 10.98
CA ASN A 207 -23.61 13.67 9.98
C ASN A 207 -24.71 14.72 9.90
N ARG A 208 -25.98 14.32 9.80
CA ARG A 208 -27.12 15.26 9.79
C ARG A 208 -27.19 16.11 11.06
N GLU A 209 -26.97 15.48 12.23
CA GLU A 209 -26.93 16.20 13.52
C GLU A 209 -25.86 17.30 13.53
N LEU A 210 -24.67 17.02 12.98
CA LEU A 210 -23.58 17.97 12.93
C LEU A 210 -23.72 19.00 11.80
N GLU A 211 -24.34 18.64 10.67
CA GLU A 211 -24.71 19.60 9.61
C GLU A 211 -25.68 20.65 10.12
N GLU A 212 -26.69 20.25 10.89
CA GLU A 212 -27.63 21.21 11.51
C GLU A 212 -26.93 22.04 12.60
N LYS A 213 -26.18 21.38 13.49
CA LYS A 213 -25.44 22.07 14.56
C LYS A 213 -24.51 23.15 14.02
N TYR A 214 -23.75 22.84 12.98
CA TYR A 214 -22.76 23.75 12.42
C TYR A 214 -23.26 24.48 11.18
N LYS A 215 -24.58 24.58 10.93
CA LYS A 215 -25.10 25.20 9.71
C LYS A 215 -24.56 26.62 9.50
N ASP A 216 -24.68 27.45 10.53
CA ASP A 216 -24.24 28.85 10.54
C ASP A 216 -23.02 29.09 11.45
N GLU A 217 -22.46 28.03 12.03
CA GLU A 217 -21.27 28.08 12.87
C GLU A 217 -20.03 27.53 12.14
N GLU A 218 -18.86 27.89 12.63
CA GLU A 218 -17.59 27.29 12.23
C GLU A 218 -17.44 25.90 12.88
N VAL A 219 -16.94 24.93 12.11
CA VAL A 219 -16.65 23.60 12.64
C VAL A 219 -15.29 23.65 13.34
N PRO A 220 -15.18 23.40 14.65
CA PRO A 220 -13.89 23.34 15.30
C PRO A 220 -13.12 22.11 14.82
N MET A 221 -11.82 22.26 14.56
CA MET A 221 -10.93 21.13 14.27
C MET A 221 -10.83 20.25 15.53
N PRO A 222 -11.14 18.93 15.45
CA PRO A 222 -10.96 18.04 16.60
C PRO A 222 -9.48 17.84 16.96
N ASP A 223 -9.16 17.75 18.26
CA ASP A 223 -7.78 17.53 18.76
C ASP A 223 -7.14 16.23 18.27
N TYR A 224 -7.96 15.25 17.88
CA TYR A 224 -7.52 13.99 17.30
C TYR A 224 -7.35 14.04 15.77
N TRP A 225 -7.44 15.22 15.15
CA TRP A 225 -7.26 15.39 13.72
C TRP A 225 -6.10 16.34 13.41
N GLY A 226 -5.33 16.00 12.38
CA GLY A 226 -4.29 16.90 11.87
C GLY A 226 -3.41 16.24 10.82
N GLY A 227 -2.28 16.89 10.53
CA GLY A 227 -1.36 16.45 9.50
C GLY A 227 -0.12 15.73 10.02
N TYR A 228 0.47 14.95 9.13
CA TYR A 228 1.84 14.43 9.24
C TYR A 228 2.64 14.85 8.00
N ILE A 229 3.95 14.92 8.15
CA ILE A 229 4.92 15.08 7.07
C ILE A 229 5.90 13.91 7.09
N VAL A 230 6.08 13.24 5.94
CA VAL A 230 7.14 12.24 5.75
C VAL A 230 8.37 12.94 5.21
N LYS A 231 9.47 12.92 5.97
CA LYS A 231 10.76 13.50 5.57
C LYS A 231 11.52 12.44 4.76
N PRO A 232 11.75 12.64 3.44
CA PRO A 232 12.32 11.60 2.61
C PRO A 232 13.79 11.34 2.99
N GLN A 233 14.12 10.06 3.23
CA GLN A 233 15.49 9.55 3.31
C GLN A 233 15.83 8.65 2.11
N MET A 234 14.82 8.11 1.44
CA MET A 234 14.96 7.43 0.16
C MET A 234 13.79 7.78 -0.77
N ILE A 235 14.08 7.98 -2.04
CA ILE A 235 13.09 8.12 -3.11
C ILE A 235 13.51 7.23 -4.29
N GLU A 236 12.66 6.29 -4.69
CA GLU A 236 12.86 5.46 -5.88
C GLU A 236 11.91 5.88 -6.99
N PHE A 237 12.45 6.02 -8.20
CA PHE A 237 11.73 6.20 -9.44
C PHE A 237 11.78 4.90 -10.24
N TRP A 238 10.62 4.29 -10.46
CA TRP A 238 10.46 3.07 -11.22
C TRP A 238 9.68 3.36 -12.51
N GLN A 239 10.22 2.93 -13.65
CA GLN A 239 9.56 2.98 -14.96
C GLN A 239 9.44 1.57 -15.54
N GLY A 240 8.20 1.21 -15.89
CA GLY A 240 7.87 -0.09 -16.47
C GLY A 240 8.39 -0.25 -17.89
N GLN A 241 8.96 -1.43 -18.17
CA GLN A 241 9.54 -1.83 -19.45
C GLN A 241 8.98 -3.17 -19.89
N THR A 242 8.75 -3.33 -21.20
CA THR A 242 8.11 -4.52 -21.77
C THR A 242 8.98 -5.76 -21.64
N ASN A 243 10.30 -5.61 -21.76
CA ASN A 243 11.29 -6.69 -21.65
C ASN A 243 11.57 -7.14 -20.19
N ARG A 244 10.90 -6.53 -19.19
CA ARG A 244 11.06 -6.77 -17.74
C ARG A 244 12.34 -6.21 -17.13
N LEU A 245 13.18 -5.55 -17.91
CA LEU A 245 14.33 -4.80 -17.42
C LEU A 245 13.86 -3.42 -16.95
N HIS A 246 13.12 -3.39 -15.84
CA HIS A 246 12.55 -2.16 -15.32
C HIS A 246 13.63 -1.17 -14.88
N ASP A 247 13.44 0.10 -15.22
CA ASP A 247 14.35 1.16 -14.79
C ASP A 247 14.05 1.54 -13.35
N ARG A 248 15.10 1.54 -12.53
CA ARG A 248 15.01 1.88 -11.10
C ARG A 248 16.15 2.79 -10.73
N ILE A 249 15.85 4.08 -10.57
CA ILE A 249 16.81 5.06 -10.07
C ILE A 249 16.42 5.40 -8.64
N VAL A 250 17.34 5.14 -7.70
CA VAL A 250 17.11 5.30 -6.26
C VAL A 250 17.98 6.42 -5.73
N PHE A 251 17.37 7.42 -5.12
CA PHE A 251 18.02 8.47 -4.36
C PHE A 251 17.99 8.13 -2.88
N VAL A 252 19.12 8.28 -2.18
CA VAL A 252 19.24 8.10 -0.73
C VAL A 252 20.00 9.26 -0.09
N LYS A 253 19.62 9.60 1.15
CA LYS A 253 20.44 10.45 2.01
C LYS A 253 21.55 9.59 2.64
N PRO A 254 22.84 9.92 2.42
CA PRO A 254 23.93 9.23 3.10
C PRO A 254 23.78 9.31 4.61
N LYS A 255 24.24 8.28 5.32
CA LYS A 255 24.30 8.32 6.78
C LYS A 255 25.44 9.22 7.25
N ASP A 256 25.31 9.79 8.44
CA ASP A 256 26.37 10.60 9.05
C ASP A 256 27.68 9.80 9.10
N GLY A 257 28.72 10.32 8.45
CA GLY A 257 30.04 9.69 8.36
C GLY A 257 30.31 8.84 7.11
N GLU A 258 29.34 8.67 6.20
CA GLU A 258 29.60 8.07 4.89
C GLU A 258 30.33 9.07 3.98
N VAL A 259 31.50 8.65 3.46
CA VAL A 259 32.37 9.52 2.65
C VAL A 259 32.11 9.27 1.17
N GLY A 260 31.38 10.20 0.56
CA GLY A 260 31.21 10.30 -0.89
C GLY A 260 30.43 9.15 -1.54
N PRO A 261 30.03 9.32 -2.82
CA PRO A 261 29.41 8.24 -3.56
C PRO A 261 30.41 7.10 -3.81
N GLY A 262 30.02 5.85 -3.54
CA GLY A 262 30.76 4.66 -3.94
C GLY A 262 30.84 4.50 -5.47
N GLU A 263 31.52 3.45 -5.96
CA GLU A 263 31.81 3.25 -7.40
C GLU A 263 30.57 3.28 -8.31
N MET A 264 29.43 2.79 -7.83
CA MET A 264 28.15 2.73 -8.58
C MET A 264 27.17 3.84 -8.17
N GLN A 265 27.63 4.84 -7.41
CA GLN A 265 26.81 5.94 -6.93
C GLN A 265 27.19 7.23 -7.64
N HIS A 266 26.20 8.10 -7.78
CA HIS A 266 26.32 9.40 -8.39
C HIS A 266 25.88 10.46 -7.40
N GLN A 267 26.48 11.66 -7.52
CA GLN A 267 26.15 12.78 -6.64
C GLN A 267 24.84 13.42 -7.08
N GLY A 268 23.88 13.54 -6.16
CA GLY A 268 22.66 14.33 -6.33
C GLY A 268 22.77 15.74 -5.73
N GLU A 269 21.75 16.56 -5.94
CA GLU A 269 21.62 17.88 -5.31
C GLU A 269 21.28 17.74 -3.81
N GLY A 270 21.52 18.79 -3.00
CA GLY A 270 21.05 18.84 -1.61
C GLY A 270 21.59 17.72 -0.71
N GLY A 271 22.76 17.15 -1.03
CA GLY A 271 23.37 16.06 -0.27
C GLY A 271 22.74 14.68 -0.51
N TRP A 272 21.94 14.52 -1.56
CA TRP A 272 21.48 13.21 -2.02
C TRP A 272 22.61 12.49 -2.78
N VAL A 273 22.59 11.16 -2.76
CA VAL A 273 23.30 10.31 -3.72
C VAL A 273 22.29 9.43 -4.43
N TYR A 274 22.56 9.01 -5.66
CA TYR A 274 21.68 8.12 -6.40
C TYR A 274 22.42 7.01 -7.12
N TYR A 275 21.71 5.95 -7.44
CA TYR A 275 22.24 4.78 -8.15
C TYR A 275 21.12 4.03 -8.86
N ARG A 276 21.49 3.24 -9.87
CA ARG A 276 20.59 2.31 -10.53
C ARG A 276 20.46 1.02 -9.72
N GLN A 277 19.24 0.50 -9.62
CA GLN A 277 18.98 -0.80 -9.00
C GLN A 277 18.50 -1.80 -10.06
N SER A 278 18.91 -3.07 -9.93
CA SER A 278 18.32 -4.16 -10.73
C SER A 278 16.80 -4.20 -10.53
N PRO A 279 16.00 -4.49 -11.57
CA PRO A 279 14.58 -4.79 -11.43
C PRO A 279 14.30 -5.99 -10.53
#